data_AF-A0A9P1A6Q9-F1
#
_entry.id   AF-A0A9P1A6Q9-F1
#
_cell.length_a   1.000
_cell.length_b   1.000
_cell.length_c   1.000
_cell.angle_alpha   90.00
_cell.angle_beta   90.00
_cell.angle_gamma   90.00
#
_symmetry.space_group_name_H-M   'P 1'
#
loop_
_entity.id
_entity.type
_entity.pdbx_description
1 polymer ?
#
loop_
_entity_poly.entity_id
_entity_poly.type
_entity_poly.pdbx_seq_one_letter_code
_entity_poly.pdbx_strand_id
1 'polypeptide(L)'
;MAIFIRNSHQMPNSLGVLVQAVLFILSFIFTLIGVSTAMRFAIFHKNQRNIFISLLLLWFELLLCRILIWAFKYNLAIEIREEIVCTDECHHFGRCSIRKNGFDPIFIAANMRYHYMYFVISTPIGILTERIFATILIKDYERKNRHWIFCLIFASQNVFACSMSVVTTTGGITFQVLISAVVIALFASGIIYALVEYFNQQRLLVLEKEHRTTKYTLSIRYQLKENLKTLKLMRRFFMSIISFIIAMGLANSLPVILNLDENVIMTTRVYMDYIFHSNPVFLVPTALFTIENYRKYTCNKARTTFGMRVESHKVDIRKLRPQIDRESDMYFAIFEKQLEADANFGGKRGGSLRRPKLASRY
;
A
#
# COMPACT_ATOMS: atom_id res chain seq x y z
N MET A 1 26.35 3.52 7.10
CA MET A 1 26.39 3.50 8.58
C MET A 1 26.65 4.88 9.22
N ALA A 2 27.72 5.62 8.84
CA ALA A 2 28.05 6.92 9.45
C ALA A 2 26.92 7.99 9.39
N ILE A 3 26.15 8.05 8.29
CA ILE A 3 25.00 8.98 8.14
C ILE A 3 23.83 8.59 9.06
N PHE A 4 23.58 7.29 9.25
CA PHE A 4 22.55 6.78 10.16
C PHE A 4 22.93 7.07 11.62
N ILE A 5 24.20 6.88 11.96
CA ILE A 5 24.78 7.21 13.27
C ILE A 5 24.64 8.72 13.54
N ARG A 6 25.04 9.60 12.60
CA ARG A 6 24.91 11.07 12.76
C ARG A 6 23.45 11.53 12.93
N ASN A 7 22.51 10.98 12.16
CA ASN A 7 21.07 11.25 12.33
C ASN A 7 20.51 10.70 13.66
N SER A 8 21.12 9.65 14.21
CA SER A 8 20.71 9.07 15.50
C SER A 8 21.26 9.82 16.71
N HIS A 9 22.37 10.56 16.57
CA HIS A 9 23.00 11.29 17.68
C HIS A 9 22.35 12.64 18.02
N GLN A 10 21.58 13.26 17.13
CA GLN A 10 20.81 14.45 17.52
C GLN A 10 19.68 14.03 18.48
N MET A 11 19.79 14.49 19.73
CA MET A 11 18.73 14.45 20.72
C MET A 11 17.58 15.32 20.18
N PRO A 12 16.40 14.75 19.92
CA PRO A 12 15.27 15.53 19.44
C PRO A 12 14.84 16.56 20.50
N ASN A 13 14.55 17.79 20.07
CA ASN A 13 13.85 18.76 20.91
C ASN A 13 12.59 18.11 21.51
N SER A 14 12.25 18.44 22.75
CA SER A 14 11.09 17.87 23.48
C SER A 14 9.79 17.92 22.66
N LEU A 15 9.59 19.02 21.91
CA LEU A 15 8.49 19.19 20.96
C LEU A 15 8.51 18.14 19.83
N GLY A 16 9.67 17.84 19.26
CA GLY A 16 9.84 16.89 18.17
C GLY A 16 9.51 15.45 18.60
N VAL A 17 9.88 15.07 19.82
CA VAL A 17 9.50 13.76 20.41
C VAL A 17 7.99 13.65 20.56
N LEU A 18 7.34 14.70 21.06
CA LEU A 18 5.89 14.72 21.26
C LEU A 18 5.15 14.61 19.92
N VAL A 19 5.53 15.40 18.91
CA VAL A 19 4.95 15.32 17.57
C VAL A 19 5.12 13.92 16.98
N GLN A 20 6.32 13.34 17.11
CA GLN A 20 6.59 12.00 16.61
C GLN A 20 5.76 10.93 17.33
N ALA A 21 5.61 11.02 18.66
CA ALA A 21 4.78 10.09 19.44
C ALA A 21 3.31 10.14 19.00
N VAL A 22 2.76 11.34 18.81
CA VAL A 22 1.39 11.53 18.29
C VAL A 22 1.24 10.91 16.89
N LEU A 23 2.19 11.14 15.98
CA LEU A 23 2.18 10.55 14.64
C LEU A 23 2.26 9.01 14.68
N PHE A 24 3.00 8.42 15.61
CA PHE A 24 3.06 6.97 15.81
C PHE A 24 1.73 6.40 16.29
N ILE A 25 1.10 7.03 17.28
CA ILE A 25 -0.21 6.59 17.80
C ILE A 25 -1.25 6.65 16.68
N LEU A 26 -1.28 7.74 15.91
CA LEU A 26 -2.15 7.86 14.75
C LEU A 26 -1.86 6.77 13.73
N SER A 27 -0.60 6.53 13.40
CA SER A 27 -0.19 5.50 12.44
C SER A 27 -0.61 4.10 12.89
N PHE A 28 -0.47 3.78 14.17
CA PHE A 28 -0.94 2.52 14.74
C PHE A 28 -2.46 2.35 14.57
N ILE A 29 -3.24 3.38 14.91
CA ILE A 29 -4.70 3.37 14.74
C ILE A 29 -5.09 3.20 13.26
N PHE A 30 -4.47 3.96 12.35
CA PHE A 30 -4.74 3.86 10.91
C PHE A 30 -4.36 2.49 10.34
N THR A 31 -3.24 1.89 10.78
CA THR A 31 -2.86 0.53 10.38
C THR A 31 -3.93 -0.49 10.78
N LEU A 32 -4.42 -0.43 12.02
CA LEU A 32 -5.50 -1.32 12.48
C LEU A 32 -6.80 -1.13 11.68
N ILE A 33 -7.19 0.12 11.43
CA ILE A 33 -8.36 0.45 10.60
C ILE A 33 -8.16 -0.09 9.17
N GLY A 34 -6.97 0.10 8.61
CA GLY A 34 -6.60 -0.37 7.27
C GLY A 34 -6.70 -1.89 7.14
N VAL A 35 -6.12 -2.63 8.08
CA VAL A 35 -6.16 -4.11 8.09
C VAL A 35 -7.61 -4.60 8.28
N SER A 36 -8.37 -4.02 9.22
CA SER A 36 -9.77 -4.39 9.43
C SER A 36 -10.63 -4.15 8.19
N THR A 37 -10.44 -3.00 7.52
CA THR A 37 -11.16 -2.65 6.28
C THR A 37 -10.76 -3.59 5.14
N ALA A 38 -9.47 -3.84 4.95
CA ALA A 38 -8.96 -4.73 3.92
C ALA A 38 -9.48 -6.16 4.08
N MET A 39 -9.56 -6.67 5.32
CA MET A 39 -10.12 -8.00 5.62
C MET A 39 -11.62 -8.10 5.34
N ARG A 40 -12.37 -7.01 5.59
CA ARG A 40 -13.83 -7.00 5.47
C ARG A 40 -14.32 -6.99 4.02
N PHE A 41 -13.59 -6.36 3.12
CA PHE A 41 -14.05 -6.16 1.74
C PHE A 41 -13.35 -7.11 0.76
N ALA A 42 -14.15 -7.94 0.09
CA ALA A 42 -13.69 -8.86 -0.94
C ALA A 42 -13.61 -8.24 -2.35
N ILE A 43 -13.28 -6.95 -2.45
CA ILE A 43 -13.15 -6.25 -3.75
C ILE A 43 -11.89 -6.70 -4.50
N PHE A 44 -10.86 -7.08 -3.75
CA PHE A 44 -9.61 -7.56 -4.30
C PHE A 44 -9.57 -9.08 -4.30
N HIS A 45 -8.94 -9.62 -5.35
CA HIS A 45 -8.54 -11.02 -5.40
C HIS A 45 -7.79 -11.38 -4.12
N LYS A 46 -8.02 -12.59 -3.62
CA LYS A 46 -7.48 -13.06 -2.33
C LYS A 46 -5.95 -12.87 -2.24
N ASN A 47 -5.24 -13.09 -3.34
CA ASN A 47 -3.79 -12.88 -3.43
C ASN A 47 -3.41 -11.41 -3.28
N GLN A 48 -4.02 -10.51 -4.06
CA GLN A 48 -3.74 -9.08 -3.97
C GLN A 48 -4.12 -8.48 -2.60
N ARG A 49 -5.25 -8.92 -2.03
CA ARG A 49 -5.65 -8.53 -0.68
C ARG A 49 -4.59 -8.91 0.36
N ASN A 50 -4.06 -10.14 0.26
CA ASN A 50 -3.01 -10.59 1.16
C ASN A 50 -1.73 -9.76 1.00
N ILE A 51 -1.33 -9.38 -0.22
CA ILE A 51 -0.19 -8.48 -0.45
C ILE A 51 -0.41 -7.13 0.26
N PHE A 52 -1.61 -6.56 0.14
CA PHE A 52 -1.94 -5.29 0.78
C PHE A 52 -1.95 -5.39 2.31
N ILE A 53 -2.48 -6.47 2.88
CA ILE A 53 -2.45 -6.71 4.33
C ILE A 53 -1.01 -6.90 4.82
N SER A 54 -0.19 -7.66 4.10
CA SER A 54 1.22 -7.84 4.41
C SER A 54 1.98 -6.52 4.44
N LEU A 55 1.72 -5.61 3.49
CA LEU A 55 2.28 -4.25 3.49
C LEU A 55 1.92 -3.48 4.78
N LEU A 56 0.65 -3.52 5.19
CA LEU A 56 0.20 -2.84 6.41
C LEU A 56 0.81 -3.45 7.68
N LEU A 57 0.90 -4.78 7.74
CA LEU A 57 1.50 -5.47 8.89
C LEU A 57 3.02 -5.23 8.97
N LEU A 58 3.71 -5.06 7.84
CA LEU A 58 5.14 -4.77 7.85
C LEU A 58 5.47 -3.42 8.50
N TRP A 59 4.51 -2.51 8.66
CA TRP A 59 4.72 -1.29 9.44
C TRP A 59 5.09 -1.58 10.89
N PHE A 60 4.68 -2.73 11.46
CA PHE A 60 5.14 -3.14 12.79
C PHE A 60 6.64 -3.41 12.86
N GLU A 61 7.29 -3.74 11.75
CA GLU A 61 8.75 -3.84 11.68
C GLU A 61 9.42 -2.47 11.90
N LEU A 62 8.86 -1.40 11.34
CA LEU A 62 9.32 -0.04 11.62
C LEU A 62 9.11 0.36 13.09
N LEU A 63 7.99 -0.06 13.68
CA LEU A 63 7.73 0.18 15.10
C LEU A 63 8.80 -0.49 15.97
N LEU A 64 9.13 -1.75 15.70
CA LEU A 64 10.19 -2.47 16.39
C LEU A 64 11.56 -1.81 16.18
N CYS A 65 11.89 -1.42 14.95
CA CYS A 65 13.10 -0.66 14.62
C CYS A 65 13.23 0.60 15.51
N ARG A 66 12.13 1.32 15.72
CA ARG A 66 12.14 2.54 16.54
C ARG A 66 12.28 2.29 18.02
N ILE A 67 11.62 1.26 18.54
CA ILE A 67 11.80 0.85 19.93
C ILE A 67 13.27 0.49 20.18
N LEU A 68 13.93 -0.21 19.26
CA LEU A 68 15.36 -0.53 19.34
C LEU A 68 16.24 0.72 19.34
N ILE A 69 15.96 1.70 18.46
CA ILE A 69 16.72 2.97 18.43
C ILE A 69 16.53 3.76 19.73
N TRP A 70 15.32 3.84 20.27
CA TRP A 70 15.06 4.52 21.53
C TRP A 70 15.73 3.84 22.71
N ALA A 71 15.65 2.50 22.80
CA ALA A 71 16.35 1.74 23.82
C ALA A 71 17.87 1.98 23.77
N PHE A 72 18.44 2.00 22.56
CA PHE A 72 19.86 2.31 22.37
C PHE A 72 20.20 3.74 22.83
N LYS A 73 19.42 4.75 22.43
CA LYS A 73 19.63 6.15 22.85
C LYS A 73 19.53 6.32 24.36
N TYR A 74 18.58 5.64 24.99
CA TYR A 74 18.39 5.69 26.43
C TYR A 74 19.57 5.08 27.18
N ASN A 75 20.05 3.90 26.76
CA ASN A 75 21.23 3.27 27.35
C ASN A 75 22.48 4.15 27.19
N LEU A 76 22.70 4.74 26.01
CA LEU A 76 23.81 5.67 25.78
C LEU A 76 23.72 6.91 26.67
N ALA A 77 22.52 7.44 26.91
CA ALA A 77 22.32 8.60 27.79
C ALA A 77 22.60 8.29 29.27
N ILE A 78 22.44 7.04 29.69
CA ILE A 78 22.81 6.58 31.04
C ILE A 78 24.33 6.43 31.14
N GLU A 79 24.97 5.80 30.16
CA GLU A 79 26.42 5.61 30.12
C GLU A 79 27.18 6.96 30.16
N ILE A 80 26.74 7.94 29.35
CA ILE A 80 27.29 9.32 29.36
C ILE A 80 27.07 10.03 30.71
N ARG A 81 25.96 9.74 31.41
CA ARG A 81 25.66 10.32 32.73
C ARG A 81 26.57 9.73 33.81
N GLU A 82 26.99 8.48 33.67
CA GLU A 82 27.83 7.79 34.65
C GLU A 82 29.33 8.04 34.43
N GLU A 83 29.79 8.35 33.22
CA GLU A 83 31.22 8.53 32.90
C GLU A 83 31.78 9.98 32.95
N ILE A 84 30.97 11.03 33.06
CA ILE A 84 31.48 12.42 32.89
C ILE A 84 31.51 13.23 34.20
N VAL A 85 32.73 13.43 34.72
CA VAL A 85 33.14 14.70 35.36
C VAL A 85 33.50 15.65 34.20
N CYS A 86 32.70 16.69 34.01
CA CYS A 86 32.78 17.56 32.84
C CYS A 86 34.07 18.39 32.82
N THR A 87 34.84 18.27 31.73
CA THR A 87 35.77 19.31 31.24
C THR A 87 35.43 19.66 29.79
N ASP A 88 35.44 20.96 29.48
CA ASP A 88 34.77 21.64 28.36
C ASP A 88 35.18 21.23 26.91
N GLU A 89 36.06 20.23 26.73
CA GLU A 89 36.53 19.82 25.39
C GLU A 89 35.69 18.69 24.74
N CYS A 90 34.80 18.02 25.49
CA CYS A 90 34.07 16.86 24.98
C CYS A 90 32.87 17.18 24.07
N HIS A 91 32.55 18.45 23.81
CA HIS A 91 31.35 18.81 23.06
C HIS A 91 31.45 18.67 21.53
N HIS A 92 32.65 18.50 20.95
CA HIS A 92 32.81 18.71 19.50
C HIS A 92 32.95 17.49 18.60
N PHE A 93 33.22 16.29 19.10
CA PHE A 93 33.25 15.09 18.25
C PHE A 93 32.76 13.88 19.03
N GLY A 94 31.58 13.38 18.67
CA GLY A 94 31.04 12.09 19.10
C GLY A 94 31.88 10.90 18.64
N ARG A 95 33.11 10.81 19.15
CA ARG A 95 33.99 9.64 19.08
C ARG A 95 33.91 8.90 20.41
N CYS A 96 32.74 8.36 20.75
CA CYS A 96 32.69 7.23 21.67
C CYS A 96 33.15 6.01 20.85
N SER A 97 34.31 5.47 21.18
CA SER A 97 34.87 4.25 20.61
C SER A 97 33.97 3.06 20.96
N ILE A 98 32.88 2.85 20.21
CA ILE A 98 32.05 1.65 20.32
C ILE A 98 32.93 0.45 19.92
N ARG A 99 33.09 -0.49 20.87
CA ARG A 99 33.77 -1.78 20.66
C ARG A 99 33.14 -2.46 19.44
N LYS A 100 33.95 -2.82 18.43
CA LYS A 100 33.54 -3.53 17.21
C LYS A 100 32.96 -4.91 17.57
N ASN A 101 31.69 -4.96 17.98
CA ASN A 101 30.92 -6.17 18.06
C ASN A 101 30.03 -6.21 16.81
N GLY A 102 30.10 -7.28 16.01
CA GLY A 102 29.35 -7.40 14.75
C GLY A 102 27.82 -7.42 14.90
N PHE A 103 27.29 -7.30 16.12
CA PHE A 103 25.88 -7.31 16.49
C PHE A 103 25.48 -6.03 17.22
N ASP A 104 25.79 -4.87 16.63
CA ASP A 104 25.32 -3.59 17.16
C ASP A 104 23.80 -3.45 16.94
N PRO A 105 23.00 -3.12 17.98
CA PRO A 105 21.56 -2.86 17.84
C PRO A 105 21.24 -1.81 16.77
N ILE A 106 22.16 -0.87 16.54
CA ILE A 106 22.11 0.13 15.46
C ILE A 106 22.11 -0.53 14.08
N PHE A 107 22.94 -1.55 13.87
CA PHE A 107 23.02 -2.27 12.59
C PHE A 107 21.74 -3.05 12.30
N ILE A 108 21.18 -3.70 13.32
CA ILE A 108 19.90 -4.42 13.22
C ILE A 108 18.78 -3.42 12.91
N ALA A 109 18.70 -2.32 13.65
CA ALA A 109 17.69 -1.29 13.42
C ALA A 109 17.82 -0.65 12.03
N ALA A 110 19.04 -0.38 11.56
CA ALA A 110 19.29 0.12 10.21
C ALA A 110 18.78 -0.87 9.15
N ASN A 111 19.07 -2.17 9.30
CA ASN A 111 18.60 -3.18 8.36
C ASN A 111 17.07 -3.31 8.36
N MET A 112 16.42 -3.36 9.52
CA MET A 112 14.95 -3.40 9.60
C MET A 112 14.31 -2.19 8.90
N ARG A 113 14.91 -1.00 9.05
CA ARG A 113 14.44 0.21 8.38
C ARG A 113 14.56 0.11 6.86
N TYR A 114 15.73 -0.32 6.36
CA TYR A 114 15.97 -0.41 4.92
C TYR A 114 15.18 -1.55 4.28
N HIS A 115 15.03 -2.68 4.96
CA HIS A 115 14.16 -3.77 4.53
C HIS A 115 12.74 -3.27 4.28
N TYR A 116 12.14 -2.61 5.29
CA TYR A 116 10.81 -2.04 5.12
C TYR A 116 10.73 -1.06 3.95
N MET A 117 11.73 -0.18 3.79
CA MET A 117 11.78 0.78 2.68
C MET A 117 11.77 0.08 1.31
N TYR A 118 12.65 -0.91 1.11
CA TYR A 118 12.68 -1.67 -0.14
C TYR A 118 11.43 -2.52 -0.36
N PHE A 119 10.83 -3.04 0.70
CA PHE A 119 9.57 -3.78 0.61
C PHE A 119 8.43 -2.88 0.11
N VAL A 120 8.25 -1.69 0.72
CA VAL A 120 7.24 -0.71 0.28
C VAL A 120 7.45 -0.32 -1.18
N ILE A 121 8.70 -0.06 -1.59
CA ILE A 121 9.07 0.27 -2.97
C ILE A 121 8.75 -0.89 -3.93
N SER A 122 9.01 -2.13 -3.55
CA SER A 122 8.74 -3.30 -4.39
C SER A 122 7.26 -3.70 -4.44
N THR A 123 6.41 -3.13 -3.58
CA THR A 123 5.00 -3.52 -3.45
C THR A 123 4.17 -3.22 -4.71
N PRO A 124 4.24 -2.03 -5.34
CA PRO A 124 3.58 -1.77 -6.61
C PRO A 124 3.94 -2.79 -7.70
N ILE A 125 5.21 -3.21 -7.76
CA ILE A 125 5.69 -4.23 -8.70
C ILE A 125 5.04 -5.58 -8.40
N GLY A 126 5.01 -6.02 -7.14
CA GLY A 126 4.36 -7.28 -6.76
C GLY A 126 2.87 -7.31 -7.09
N ILE A 127 2.17 -6.19 -6.93
CA ILE A 127 0.75 -6.09 -7.31
C ILE A 127 0.57 -6.11 -8.82
N LEU A 128 1.43 -5.43 -9.58
CA LEU A 128 1.44 -5.50 -11.03
C LEU A 128 1.67 -6.94 -11.51
N THR A 129 2.62 -7.66 -10.92
CA THR A 129 2.89 -9.07 -11.22
C THR A 129 1.66 -9.95 -10.96
N GLU A 130 0.97 -9.76 -9.83
CA GLU A 130 -0.30 -10.47 -9.55
C GLU A 130 -1.35 -10.21 -10.63
N ARG A 131 -1.47 -8.96 -11.10
CA ARG A 131 -2.41 -8.59 -12.16
C ARG A 131 -2.04 -9.14 -13.53
N ILE A 132 -0.76 -9.27 -13.83
CA ILE A 132 -0.28 -9.96 -15.03
C ILE A 132 -0.69 -11.44 -14.98
N PHE A 133 -0.49 -12.12 -13.85
CA PHE A 133 -0.91 -13.52 -13.70
C PHE A 133 -2.44 -13.68 -13.79
N ALA A 134 -3.22 -12.78 -13.18
CA ALA A 134 -4.67 -12.79 -13.29
C ALA A 134 -5.15 -12.62 -14.75
N THR A 135 -4.45 -11.78 -15.52
CA THR A 135 -4.72 -11.51 -16.94
C THR A 135 -4.38 -12.71 -17.84
N ILE A 136 -3.19 -13.30 -17.65
CA ILE A 136 -2.72 -14.44 -18.44
C ILE A 136 -3.60 -15.67 -18.16
N LEU A 137 -3.90 -15.92 -16.89
CA LEU A 137 -4.57 -17.13 -16.45
C LEU A 137 -6.09 -16.95 -16.25
N ILE A 138 -6.71 -16.03 -16.98
CA ILE A 138 -8.11 -15.59 -16.79
C ILE A 138 -9.11 -16.74 -16.68
N LYS A 139 -8.96 -17.81 -17.48
CA LYS A 139 -9.91 -18.93 -17.55
C LYS A 139 -10.05 -19.70 -16.23
N ASP A 140 -8.95 -19.84 -15.48
CA ASP A 140 -8.87 -20.73 -14.32
C ASP A 140 -8.38 -20.01 -13.05
N TYR A 141 -8.16 -18.69 -13.09
CA TYR A 141 -7.61 -17.92 -11.97
C TYR A 141 -8.48 -17.97 -10.72
N GLU A 142 -9.80 -17.83 -10.90
CA GLU A 142 -10.75 -17.85 -9.79
C GLU A 142 -11.18 -19.26 -9.39
N ARG A 143 -11.08 -20.23 -10.32
CA ARG A 143 -11.53 -21.61 -10.08
C ARG A 143 -10.56 -22.40 -9.21
N LYS A 144 -9.26 -22.13 -9.31
CA LYS A 144 -8.21 -22.83 -8.54
C LYS A 144 -7.60 -21.88 -7.53
N ASN A 145 -7.56 -22.28 -6.25
CA ASN A 145 -6.82 -21.54 -5.23
C ASN A 145 -5.32 -21.58 -5.55
N ARG A 146 -4.77 -20.47 -6.05
CA ARG A 146 -3.35 -20.31 -6.41
C ARG A 146 -2.60 -19.47 -5.38
N HIS A 147 -2.64 -19.92 -4.12
CA HIS A 147 -1.91 -19.26 -3.03
C HIS A 147 -0.39 -19.25 -3.24
N TRP A 148 0.13 -20.19 -4.02
CA TRP A 148 1.53 -20.21 -4.42
C TRP A 148 1.98 -18.93 -5.16
N ILE A 149 1.09 -18.27 -5.92
CA ILE A 149 1.42 -17.00 -6.60
C ILE A 149 1.71 -15.92 -5.57
N PHE A 150 0.86 -15.81 -4.56
CA PHE A 150 1.10 -14.90 -3.44
C PHE A 150 2.41 -15.25 -2.71
N CYS A 151 2.63 -16.52 -2.37
CA CYS A 151 3.86 -16.93 -1.68
C CYS A 151 5.11 -16.61 -2.49
N LEU A 152 5.08 -16.83 -3.81
CA LEU A 152 6.21 -16.54 -4.69
C LEU A 152 6.50 -15.04 -4.75
N ILE A 153 5.46 -14.21 -4.92
CA ILE A 153 5.61 -12.74 -4.94
C ILE A 153 6.10 -12.24 -3.58
N PHE A 154 5.52 -12.71 -2.49
CA PHE A 154 5.90 -12.28 -1.15
C PHE A 154 7.34 -12.71 -0.80
N ALA A 155 7.73 -13.94 -1.14
CA ALA A 155 9.08 -14.43 -0.91
C ALA A 155 10.10 -13.67 -1.76
N SER A 156 9.84 -13.43 -3.05
CA SER A 156 10.76 -12.68 -3.91
C SER A 156 10.94 -11.24 -3.46
N GLN A 157 9.86 -10.57 -3.01
CA GLN A 157 9.92 -9.24 -2.42
C GLN A 157 10.77 -9.19 -1.15
N ASN A 158 10.60 -10.16 -0.25
CA ASN A 158 11.40 -10.24 0.98
C ASN A 158 12.87 -10.52 0.69
N VAL A 159 13.18 -11.45 -0.21
CA VAL A 159 14.57 -11.75 -0.61
C VAL A 159 15.23 -10.52 -1.21
N PHE A 160 14.51 -9.80 -2.09
CA PHE A 160 14.98 -8.55 -2.67
C PHE A 160 15.21 -7.48 -1.58
N ALA A 161 14.23 -7.25 -0.70
CA ALA A 161 14.32 -6.25 0.37
C ALA A 161 15.46 -6.55 1.36
N CYS A 162 15.63 -7.81 1.78
CA CYS A 162 16.73 -8.24 2.63
C CYS A 162 18.08 -8.01 1.95
N SER A 163 18.23 -8.45 0.70
CA SER A 163 19.49 -8.32 -0.04
C SER A 163 19.88 -6.85 -0.20
N MET A 164 18.93 -6.01 -0.62
CA MET A 164 19.15 -4.58 -0.80
C MET A 164 19.40 -3.87 0.54
N SER A 165 18.74 -4.28 1.63
CA SER A 165 19.00 -3.75 2.97
C SER A 165 20.44 -3.98 3.41
N VAL A 166 20.94 -5.21 3.25
CA VAL A 166 22.32 -5.56 3.61
C VAL A 166 23.29 -4.78 2.73
N VAL A 167 23.09 -4.76 1.40
CA VAL A 167 23.94 -4.02 0.46
C VAL A 167 23.96 -2.52 0.78
N THR A 168 22.85 -1.91 1.17
CA THR A 168 22.81 -0.49 1.54
C THR A 168 23.48 -0.22 2.89
N THR A 169 23.51 -1.21 3.79
CA THR A 169 24.11 -1.05 5.12
C THR A 169 25.62 -1.33 5.10
N THR A 170 26.07 -2.32 4.32
CA THR A 170 27.47 -2.78 4.24
C THR A 170 28.21 -2.28 2.99
N GLY A 171 27.51 -2.11 1.87
CA GLY A 171 28.07 -1.65 0.60
C GLY A 171 28.24 -0.15 0.58
N GLY A 172 29.41 0.31 0.12
CA GLY A 172 29.72 1.74 -0.06
C GLY A 172 28.97 2.42 -1.21
N ILE A 173 27.87 1.83 -1.71
CA ILE A 173 27.07 2.43 -2.78
C ILE A 173 26.44 3.71 -2.22
N THR A 174 26.59 4.80 -2.96
CA THR A 174 26.00 6.08 -2.55
C THR A 174 24.48 5.95 -2.53
N PHE A 175 23.87 6.37 -1.41
CA PHE A 175 22.42 6.34 -1.20
C PHE A 175 21.64 7.00 -2.34
N GLN A 176 22.22 7.97 -3.03
CA GLN A 176 21.65 8.65 -4.19
C GLN A 176 21.47 7.73 -5.40
N VAL A 177 22.48 6.91 -5.73
CA VAL A 177 22.41 5.97 -6.87
C VAL A 177 21.32 4.93 -6.65
N LEU A 178 21.19 4.45 -5.41
CA LEU A 178 20.12 3.53 -5.02
C LEU A 178 18.73 4.15 -5.17
N ILE A 179 18.54 5.38 -4.68
CA ILE A 179 17.26 6.09 -4.83
C ILE A 179 16.94 6.35 -6.30
N SER A 180 17.90 6.78 -7.11
CA SER A 180 17.65 7.03 -8.54
C SER A 180 17.24 5.76 -9.29
N ALA A 181 17.90 4.63 -9.01
CA ALA A 181 17.54 3.34 -9.61
C ALA A 181 16.12 2.91 -9.23
N VAL A 182 15.74 3.11 -7.96
CA VAL A 182 14.38 2.87 -7.47
C VAL A 182 13.34 3.73 -8.17
N VAL A 183 13.60 5.03 -8.32
CA VAL A 183 12.66 5.97 -8.97
C VAL A 183 12.43 5.56 -10.43
N ILE A 184 13.50 5.19 -11.14
CA ILE A 184 13.41 4.70 -12.53
C ILE A 184 12.60 3.40 -12.59
N ALA A 185 12.84 2.45 -11.70
CA ALA A 185 12.11 1.18 -11.66
C ALA A 185 10.60 1.39 -11.37
N LEU A 186 10.26 2.31 -10.47
CA LEU A 186 8.87 2.66 -10.17
C LEU A 186 8.18 3.34 -11.35
N PHE A 187 8.89 4.24 -12.04
CA PHE A 187 8.37 4.87 -13.25
C PHE A 187 8.09 3.83 -14.35
N ALA A 188 9.04 2.91 -14.59
CA ALA A 188 8.86 1.79 -15.52
C ALA A 188 7.66 0.92 -15.11
N SER A 189 7.46 0.65 -13.82
CA SER A 189 6.29 -0.10 -13.33
C SER A 189 4.96 0.58 -13.66
N GLY A 190 4.90 1.91 -13.60
CA GLY A 190 3.73 2.70 -13.98
C GLY A 190 3.41 2.57 -15.47
N ILE A 191 4.44 2.57 -16.33
CA ILE A 191 4.28 2.34 -17.77
C ILE A 191 3.75 0.92 -18.04
N ILE A 192 4.35 -0.10 -17.42
CA ILE A 192 3.93 -1.49 -17.60
C ILE A 192 2.48 -1.67 -17.13
N TYR A 193 2.08 -1.02 -16.03
CA TYR A 193 0.69 -1.03 -15.57
C TYR A 193 -0.27 -0.47 -16.63
N ALA A 194 0.07 0.66 -17.25
CA ALA A 194 -0.73 1.25 -18.32
C ALA A 194 -0.82 0.33 -19.55
N LEU A 195 0.28 -0.35 -19.90
CA LEU A 195 0.29 -1.35 -20.99
C LEU A 195 -0.60 -2.55 -20.67
N VAL A 196 -0.54 -3.10 -19.46
CA VAL A 196 -1.41 -4.20 -19.03
C VAL A 196 -2.89 -3.80 -19.10
N GLU A 197 -3.21 -2.56 -18.72
CA GLU A 197 -4.57 -2.04 -18.90
C GLU A 197 -4.98 -2.00 -20.37
N TYR A 198 -4.12 -1.43 -21.22
CA TYR A 198 -4.37 -1.31 -22.65
C TYR A 198 -4.60 -2.68 -23.30
N PHE A 199 -3.74 -3.67 -23.02
CA PHE A 199 -3.92 -5.03 -23.53
C PHE A 199 -5.22 -5.67 -23.06
N ASN A 200 -5.59 -5.48 -21.78
CA ASN A 200 -6.86 -5.99 -21.26
C ASN A 200 -8.08 -5.36 -21.93
N GLN A 201 -8.03 -4.06 -22.21
CA GLN A 201 -9.09 -3.35 -22.93
C GLN A 201 -9.21 -3.85 -24.37
N GLN A 202 -8.09 -3.99 -25.09
CA GLN A 202 -8.09 -4.50 -26.46
C GLN A 202 -8.66 -5.93 -26.54
N ARG A 203 -8.25 -6.80 -25.61
CA ARG A 203 -8.77 -8.17 -25.54
C ARG A 203 -10.29 -8.19 -25.32
N LEU A 204 -10.83 -7.27 -24.51
CA LEU A 204 -12.27 -7.14 -24.30
C LEU A 204 -12.98 -6.67 -25.59
N LEU A 205 -12.43 -5.68 -26.29
CA LEU A 205 -13.00 -5.16 -27.55
C LEU A 205 -13.06 -6.24 -28.65
N VAL A 206 -11.99 -7.03 -28.80
CA VAL A 206 -11.96 -8.16 -29.75
C VAL A 206 -13.03 -9.18 -29.40
N LEU A 207 -13.12 -9.55 -28.11
CA LEU A 207 -14.16 -10.47 -27.64
C LEU A 207 -15.56 -9.93 -27.90
N GLU A 208 -15.81 -8.63 -27.71
CA GLU A 208 -17.11 -8.01 -27.98
C GLU A 208 -17.47 -7.98 -29.48
N LYS A 209 -16.46 -7.80 -30.35
CA LYS A 209 -16.64 -7.82 -31.81
C LYS A 209 -16.95 -9.23 -32.34
N GLU A 210 -16.31 -10.26 -31.80
CA GLU A 210 -16.48 -11.67 -32.22
C GLU A 210 -17.69 -12.39 -31.59
N HIS A 211 -18.69 -11.64 -31.12
CA HIS A 211 -19.79 -12.19 -30.31
C HIS A 211 -20.62 -13.30 -30.97
N ARG A 212 -20.66 -13.34 -32.30
CA ARG A 212 -21.49 -14.30 -33.04
C ARG A 212 -20.83 -15.67 -33.27
N THR A 213 -19.52 -15.82 -33.08
CA THR A 213 -18.80 -17.04 -33.52
C THR A 213 -18.28 -17.92 -32.37
N THR A 214 -18.27 -17.45 -31.13
CA THR A 214 -17.55 -18.12 -30.03
C THR A 214 -18.46 -18.56 -28.87
N LYS A 215 -18.66 -19.89 -28.74
CA LYS A 215 -19.53 -20.59 -27.78
C LYS A 215 -19.14 -20.48 -26.28
N TYR A 216 -17.96 -19.94 -25.94
CA TYR A 216 -17.36 -20.01 -24.60
C TYR A 216 -17.00 -18.64 -23.99
N THR A 217 -17.77 -17.60 -24.30
CA THR A 217 -17.33 -16.21 -24.06
C THR A 217 -17.96 -15.47 -22.89
N LEU A 218 -19.06 -15.95 -22.29
CA LEU A 218 -19.78 -15.14 -21.30
C LEU A 218 -19.02 -14.99 -19.97
N SER A 219 -18.55 -16.10 -19.39
CA SER A 219 -17.77 -16.10 -18.14
C SER A 219 -16.44 -15.37 -18.29
N ILE A 220 -15.73 -15.62 -19.39
CA ILE A 220 -14.44 -14.95 -19.69
C ILE A 220 -14.63 -13.43 -19.83
N ARG A 221 -15.70 -12.99 -20.50
CA ARG A 221 -16.03 -11.56 -20.61
C ARG A 221 -16.38 -10.94 -19.26
N TYR A 222 -17.16 -11.64 -18.44
CA TYR A 222 -17.50 -11.19 -17.10
C TYR A 222 -16.22 -10.98 -16.26
N GLN A 223 -15.36 -11.99 -16.21
CA GLN A 223 -14.08 -11.93 -15.51
C GLN A 223 -13.17 -10.82 -16.06
N LEU A 224 -13.16 -10.59 -17.37
CA LEU A 224 -12.34 -9.53 -17.97
C LEU A 224 -12.91 -8.13 -17.67
N LYS A 225 -14.24 -7.96 -17.70
CA LYS A 225 -14.91 -6.70 -17.29
C LYS A 225 -14.65 -6.40 -15.81
N GLU A 226 -14.76 -7.40 -14.93
CA GLU A 226 -14.48 -7.25 -13.50
C GLU A 226 -12.99 -6.93 -13.24
N ASN A 227 -12.07 -7.63 -13.92
CA ASN A 227 -10.64 -7.34 -13.83
C ASN A 227 -10.31 -5.93 -14.34
N LEU A 228 -10.91 -5.47 -15.43
CA LEU A 228 -10.73 -4.09 -15.92
C LEU A 228 -11.32 -3.03 -14.99
N LYS A 229 -12.50 -3.29 -14.39
CA LYS A 229 -13.11 -2.40 -13.39
C LYS A 229 -12.20 -2.26 -12.17
N THR A 230 -11.69 -3.37 -11.65
CA THR A 230 -10.74 -3.35 -10.51
C THR A 230 -9.42 -2.68 -10.88
N LEU A 231 -8.88 -2.93 -12.08
CA LEU A 231 -7.63 -2.33 -12.54
C LEU A 231 -7.74 -0.81 -12.74
N LYS A 232 -8.86 -0.31 -13.26
CA LYS A 232 -9.14 1.14 -13.38
C LYS A 232 -9.27 1.83 -12.01
N LEU A 233 -9.96 1.19 -11.07
CA LEU A 233 -10.08 1.69 -9.70
C LEU A 233 -8.70 1.78 -9.04
N MET A 234 -7.92 0.71 -9.17
CA MET A 234 -6.59 0.61 -8.60
C MET A 234 -5.57 1.53 -9.24
N ARG A 235 -5.76 1.91 -10.51
CA ARG A 235 -4.86 2.85 -11.19
C ARG A 235 -4.72 4.16 -10.43
N ARG A 236 -5.82 4.75 -9.95
CA ARG A 236 -5.79 6.03 -9.22
C ARG A 236 -5.01 5.89 -7.91
N PHE A 237 -5.26 4.80 -7.19
CA PHE A 237 -4.57 4.49 -5.94
C PHE A 237 -3.07 4.25 -6.15
N PHE A 238 -2.68 3.42 -7.13
CA PHE A 238 -1.28 3.11 -7.39
C PHE A 238 -0.50 4.28 -7.97
N MET A 239 -1.07 5.04 -8.90
CA MET A 239 -0.40 6.23 -9.42
C MET A 239 -0.20 7.28 -8.32
N SER A 240 -1.14 7.40 -7.37
CA SER A 240 -0.96 8.26 -6.20
C SER A 240 0.18 7.79 -5.30
N ILE A 241 0.29 6.48 -5.02
CA ILE A 241 1.41 5.93 -4.23
C ILE A 241 2.75 6.11 -4.94
N ILE A 242 2.83 5.75 -6.23
CA ILE A 242 4.05 5.88 -7.02
C ILE A 242 4.50 7.34 -7.07
N SER A 243 3.57 8.26 -7.34
CA SER A 243 3.84 9.71 -7.34
C SER A 243 4.36 10.19 -5.99
N PHE A 244 3.76 9.74 -4.88
CA PHE A 244 4.22 10.08 -3.54
C PHE A 244 5.64 9.55 -3.24
N ILE A 245 5.95 8.31 -3.63
CA ILE A 245 7.29 7.74 -3.45
C ILE A 245 8.33 8.51 -4.28
N ILE A 246 8.00 8.86 -5.53
CA ILE A 246 8.89 9.66 -6.39
C ILE A 246 9.11 11.05 -5.79
N ALA A 247 8.05 11.72 -5.32
CA ALA A 247 8.15 13.03 -4.68
C ALA A 247 9.05 12.97 -3.42
N MET A 248 8.89 11.94 -2.58
CA MET A 248 9.74 11.72 -1.41
C MET A 248 11.21 11.45 -1.80
N GLY A 249 11.45 10.67 -2.86
CA GLY A 249 12.79 10.41 -3.39
C GLY A 249 13.46 11.70 -3.87
N LEU A 250 12.75 12.48 -4.69
CA LEU A 250 13.22 13.77 -5.21
C LEU A 250 13.51 14.76 -4.09
N ALA A 251 12.61 14.88 -3.12
CA ALA A 251 12.77 15.80 -1.98
C ALA A 251 13.97 15.45 -1.09
N ASN A 252 14.35 14.16 -1.00
CA ASN A 252 15.57 13.74 -0.32
C ASN A 252 16.85 14.02 -1.14
N SER A 253 16.78 13.96 -2.48
CA SER A 253 17.94 14.20 -3.36
C SER A 253 18.20 15.68 -3.64
N LEU A 254 17.16 16.51 -3.70
CA LEU A 254 17.24 17.90 -4.17
C LEU A 254 18.16 18.79 -3.32
N PRO A 255 18.12 18.75 -1.97
CA PRO A 255 19.06 19.52 -1.13
C PRO A 255 20.53 19.15 -1.37
N VAL A 256 20.79 17.89 -1.73
CA VAL A 256 22.15 17.40 -1.97
C VAL A 256 22.62 17.80 -3.38
N ILE A 257 21.75 17.75 -4.38
CA ILE A 257 22.07 18.17 -5.76
C ILE A 257 22.34 19.68 -5.82
N LEU A 258 21.58 20.47 -5.06
CA LEU A 258 21.75 21.93 -4.98
C LEU A 258 22.90 22.36 -4.06
N ASN A 259 23.64 21.40 -3.46
CA ASN A 259 24.73 21.67 -2.50
C ASN A 259 24.32 22.68 -1.41
N LEU A 260 23.12 22.52 -0.84
CA LEU A 260 22.63 23.37 0.24
C LEU A 260 23.43 23.16 1.53
N ASP A 261 23.29 24.09 2.47
CA ASP A 261 23.95 24.01 3.78
C ASP A 261 23.65 22.68 4.50
N GLU A 262 24.64 22.17 5.23
CA GLU A 262 24.57 20.85 5.87
C GLU A 262 23.40 20.78 6.87
N ASN A 263 23.12 21.89 7.54
CA ASN A 263 21.97 21.99 8.46
C ASN A 263 20.63 21.81 7.75
N VAL A 264 20.49 22.35 6.53
CA VAL A 264 19.27 22.23 5.72
C VAL A 264 19.11 20.79 5.23
N ILE A 265 20.20 20.15 4.80
CA ILE A 265 20.21 18.74 4.37
C ILE A 265 19.77 17.84 5.52
N MET A 266 20.35 18.03 6.71
CA MET A 266 20.04 17.23 7.90
C MET A 266 18.59 17.45 8.37
N THR A 267 18.15 18.70 8.43
CA THR A 267 16.77 19.05 8.81
C THR A 267 15.75 18.43 7.86
N THR A 268 15.99 18.50 6.55
CA THR A 268 15.12 17.90 5.53
C THR A 268 15.03 16.39 5.72
N ARG A 269 16.16 15.71 5.96
CA ARG A 269 16.19 14.26 6.20
C ARG A 269 15.41 13.86 7.45
N VAL A 270 15.44 14.65 8.52
CA VAL A 270 14.66 14.40 9.75
C VAL A 270 13.16 14.50 9.47
N TYR A 271 12.70 15.54 8.79
CA TYR A 271 11.28 15.66 8.43
C TYR A 271 10.81 14.55 7.49
N MET A 272 11.63 14.19 6.50
CA MET A 272 11.34 13.06 5.61
C MET A 272 11.26 11.75 6.38
N ASP A 273 12.09 11.57 7.41
CA ASP A 273 12.04 10.40 8.28
C ASP A 273 10.72 10.33 9.06
N TYR A 274 10.20 11.46 9.56
CA TYR A 274 8.89 11.53 10.21
C TYR A 274 7.75 11.19 9.26
N ILE A 275 7.75 11.75 8.04
CA ILE A 275 6.73 11.47 7.02
C ILE A 275 6.76 9.97 6.65
N PHE A 276 7.94 9.40 6.48
CA PHE A 276 8.10 7.99 6.14
C PHE A 276 7.59 7.05 7.24
N HIS A 277 7.88 7.35 8.51
CA HIS A 277 7.38 6.53 9.63
C HIS A 277 5.87 6.67 9.84
N SER A 278 5.29 7.80 9.41
CA SER A 278 3.85 8.06 9.46
C SER A 278 3.10 7.67 8.19
N ASN A 279 3.69 6.81 7.34
CA ASN A 279 3.06 6.41 6.08
C ASN A 279 1.62 5.85 6.19
N PRO A 280 1.17 5.14 7.25
CA PRO A 280 -0.20 4.63 7.29
C PRO A 280 -1.23 5.77 7.40
N VAL A 281 -0.83 6.91 7.98
CA VAL A 281 -1.66 8.14 8.08
C VAL A 281 -1.97 8.71 6.71
N PHE A 282 -1.10 8.52 5.72
CA PHE A 282 -1.35 8.97 4.35
C PHE A 282 -1.94 7.85 3.49
N LEU A 283 -1.40 6.64 3.59
CA LEU A 283 -1.74 5.51 2.74
C LEU A 283 -3.16 4.99 2.98
N VAL A 284 -3.58 4.86 4.24
CA VAL A 284 -4.92 4.32 4.57
C VAL A 284 -6.02 5.31 4.17
N PRO A 285 -5.96 6.61 4.51
CA PRO A 285 -6.94 7.57 4.01
C PRO A 285 -6.97 7.64 2.49
N THR A 286 -5.81 7.60 1.82
CA THR A 286 -5.76 7.58 0.35
C THR A 286 -6.49 6.35 -0.22
N ALA A 287 -6.32 5.17 0.39
CA ALA A 287 -7.06 3.97 0.02
C ALA A 287 -8.57 4.13 0.26
N LEU A 288 -8.97 4.71 1.39
CA LEU A 288 -10.37 4.94 1.75
C LEU A 288 -11.06 5.93 0.79
N PHE A 289 -10.37 6.99 0.36
CA PHE A 289 -10.93 8.00 -0.55
C PHE A 289 -10.98 7.54 -2.02
N THR A 290 -9.98 6.77 -2.46
CA THR A 290 -9.88 6.29 -3.85
C THR A 290 -10.82 5.12 -4.13
N ILE A 291 -11.02 4.23 -3.17
CA ILE A 291 -11.88 3.05 -3.32
C ILE A 291 -13.31 3.43 -2.90
N GLU A 292 -14.21 3.62 -3.88
CA GLU A 292 -15.57 4.11 -3.61
C GLU A 292 -16.35 3.27 -2.59
N ASN A 293 -16.15 1.95 -2.60
CA ASN A 293 -16.78 1.04 -1.64
C ASN A 293 -16.28 1.27 -0.21
N TYR A 294 -14.99 1.57 -0.04
CA TYR A 294 -14.41 1.91 1.26
C TYR A 294 -14.89 3.28 1.72
N ARG A 295 -14.98 4.25 0.80
CA ARG A 295 -15.53 5.58 1.06
C ARG A 295 -16.97 5.52 1.54
N LYS A 296 -17.84 4.78 0.83
CA LYS A 296 -19.26 4.62 1.17
C LYS A 296 -19.41 3.93 2.53
N TYR A 297 -18.64 2.89 2.80
CA TYR A 297 -18.66 2.22 4.09
C TYR A 297 -18.18 3.13 5.23
N THR A 298 -17.08 3.83 5.04
CA THR A 298 -16.52 4.73 6.07
C THR A 298 -17.45 5.91 6.33
N CYS A 299 -18.05 6.47 5.28
CA CYS A 299 -19.05 7.53 5.39
C CYS A 299 -20.32 7.04 6.10
N ASN A 300 -20.80 5.83 5.78
CA ASN A 300 -21.94 5.22 6.46
C ASN A 300 -21.62 4.89 7.92
N LYS A 301 -20.43 4.35 8.21
CA LYS A 301 -19.99 4.05 9.58
C LYS A 301 -19.83 5.33 10.39
N ALA A 302 -19.21 6.37 9.82
CA ALA A 302 -19.12 7.68 10.44
C ALA A 302 -20.52 8.25 10.69
N ARG A 303 -21.43 8.22 9.71
CA ARG A 303 -22.83 8.65 9.88
C ARG A 303 -23.53 7.87 11.00
N THR A 304 -23.36 6.56 11.10
CA THR A 304 -23.94 5.77 12.21
C THR A 304 -23.31 6.09 13.56
N THR A 305 -22.00 6.34 13.62
CA THR A 305 -21.31 6.74 14.86
C THR A 305 -21.73 8.14 15.31
N PHE A 306 -22.03 9.04 14.36
CA PHE A 306 -22.56 10.39 14.62
C PHE A 306 -24.11 10.43 14.67
N GLY A 307 -24.79 9.29 14.78
CA GLY A 307 -26.25 9.24 14.98
C GLY A 307 -27.10 9.68 13.79
N MET A 308 -26.53 9.83 12.60
CA MET A 308 -27.26 10.23 11.39
C MET A 308 -27.93 9.01 10.73
N ARG A 309 -29.23 9.17 10.40
CA ARG A 309 -30.05 8.13 9.76
C ARG A 309 -29.45 7.76 8.40
N VAL A 310 -29.06 6.50 8.23
CA VAL A 310 -28.60 5.96 6.94
C VAL A 310 -29.83 5.73 6.06
N GLU A 311 -30.05 6.59 5.08
CA GLU A 311 -31.06 6.33 4.05
C GLU A 311 -30.63 5.14 3.20
N SER A 312 -31.37 4.04 3.34
CA SER A 312 -31.29 2.91 2.44
C SER A 312 -31.83 3.33 1.07
N HIS A 313 -30.94 3.68 0.14
CA HIS A 313 -31.31 3.80 -1.27
C HIS A 313 -31.74 2.42 -1.79
N LYS A 314 -33.06 2.14 -1.75
CA LYS A 314 -33.65 1.09 -2.55
C LYS A 314 -33.39 1.43 -4.02
N VAL A 315 -32.74 0.52 -4.73
CA VAL A 315 -32.40 0.70 -6.15
C VAL A 315 -33.70 0.67 -6.96
N ASP A 316 -34.04 1.80 -7.55
CA ASP A 316 -35.21 1.93 -8.40
C ASP A 316 -34.87 1.38 -9.80
N ILE A 317 -35.28 0.15 -10.08
CA ILE A 317 -34.98 -0.61 -11.31
C ILE A 317 -35.42 0.18 -12.56
N ARG A 318 -36.42 1.05 -12.44
CA ARG A 318 -36.93 1.90 -13.53
C ARG A 318 -35.93 2.96 -14.02
N LYS A 319 -34.98 3.38 -13.18
CA LYS A 319 -33.95 4.38 -13.55
C LYS A 319 -32.75 3.78 -14.30
N LEU A 320 -32.63 2.46 -14.39
CA LEU A 320 -31.54 1.79 -15.12
C LEU A 320 -31.82 1.62 -16.62
N ARG A 321 -33.10 1.63 -17.01
CA ARG A 321 -33.55 1.39 -18.38
C ARG A 321 -33.06 2.42 -19.42
N PRO A 322 -32.90 3.73 -19.13
CA PRO A 322 -32.52 4.70 -20.17
C PRO A 322 -31.00 4.83 -20.41
N GLN A 323 -30.14 4.09 -19.69
CA GLN A 323 -28.66 4.25 -19.78
C GLN A 323 -27.93 3.09 -20.47
N ILE A 324 -28.63 2.01 -20.81
CA ILE A 324 -28.00 0.76 -21.28
C ILE A 324 -28.74 0.28 -22.53
N ASP A 325 -28.11 0.41 -23.70
CA ASP A 325 -28.70 0.06 -25.01
C ASP A 325 -28.82 -1.46 -25.25
N ARG A 326 -28.10 -2.29 -24.48
CA ARG A 326 -28.09 -3.76 -24.64
C ARG A 326 -28.74 -4.46 -23.46
N GLU A 327 -29.76 -5.26 -23.74
CA GLU A 327 -30.48 -6.05 -22.72
C GLU A 327 -29.55 -6.94 -21.89
N SER A 328 -28.50 -7.50 -22.49
CA SER A 328 -27.50 -8.30 -21.78
C SER A 328 -26.78 -7.50 -20.70
N ASP A 329 -26.33 -6.28 -21.00
CA ASP A 329 -25.66 -5.38 -20.03
C ASP A 329 -26.61 -4.92 -18.91
N MET A 330 -27.92 -4.85 -19.19
CA MET A 330 -28.95 -4.60 -18.18
C MET A 330 -29.09 -5.80 -17.21
N TYR A 331 -29.19 -7.03 -17.73
CA TYR A 331 -29.21 -8.23 -16.88
C TYR A 331 -27.91 -8.40 -16.09
N PHE A 332 -26.76 -8.02 -16.67
CA PHE A 332 -25.47 -7.98 -15.97
C PHE A 332 -25.45 -6.96 -14.83
N ALA A 333 -25.94 -5.74 -15.07
CA ALA A 333 -26.00 -4.72 -14.02
C ALA A 333 -26.96 -5.10 -12.88
N ILE A 334 -28.04 -5.83 -13.20
CA ILE A 334 -28.97 -6.37 -12.20
C ILE A 334 -28.29 -7.48 -11.38
N PHE A 335 -27.57 -8.40 -12.03
CA PHE A 335 -26.84 -9.49 -11.38
C PHE A 335 -25.70 -8.97 -10.48
N GLU A 336 -24.92 -8.01 -10.96
CA GLU A 336 -23.82 -7.39 -10.20
C GLU A 336 -24.35 -6.67 -8.95
N LYS A 337 -25.47 -5.96 -9.05
CA LYS A 337 -26.12 -5.32 -7.89
C LYS A 337 -26.77 -6.30 -6.93
N GLN A 338 -27.25 -7.46 -7.40
CA GLN A 338 -27.75 -8.53 -6.53
C GLN A 338 -26.61 -9.17 -5.72
N LEU A 339 -25.45 -9.40 -6.35
CA LEU A 339 -24.25 -9.87 -5.66
C LEU A 339 -23.71 -8.84 -4.65
N GLU A 340 -23.71 -7.54 -5.00
CA GLU A 340 -23.33 -6.47 -4.07
C GLU A 340 -24.32 -6.32 -2.89
N ALA A 341 -25.61 -6.61 -3.10
CA ALA A 341 -26.61 -6.64 -2.04
C ALA A 341 -26.40 -7.83 -1.11
N ASP A 342 -26.16 -9.03 -1.65
CA ASP A 342 -25.90 -10.25 -0.87
C ASP A 342 -24.56 -10.19 -0.12
N ALA A 343 -23.53 -9.53 -0.68
CA ALA A 343 -22.24 -9.33 0.00
C ALA A 343 -22.32 -8.34 1.18
N ASN A 344 -23.27 -7.41 1.17
CA ASN A 344 -23.50 -6.47 2.28
C ASN A 344 -24.37 -7.07 3.39
N PHE A 345 -25.17 -8.09 3.09
CA PHE A 345 -25.97 -8.82 4.06
C PHE A 345 -25.32 -10.17 4.38
N GLY A 346 -24.33 -10.12 5.27
CA GLY A 346 -23.83 -11.33 5.92
C GLY A 346 -24.98 -12.13 6.53
N GLY A 347 -25.32 -13.24 5.87
CA GLY A 347 -26.01 -14.39 6.43
C GLY A 347 -27.42 -14.14 7.02
N LYS A 348 -28.42 -13.78 6.21
CA LYS A 348 -29.81 -14.21 6.46
C LYS A 348 -30.53 -14.50 5.14
N ARG A 349 -30.62 -15.79 4.80
CA ARG A 349 -31.59 -16.31 3.83
C ARG A 349 -33.00 -16.05 4.33
N GLY A 350 -33.87 -15.56 3.45
CA GLY A 350 -35.31 -15.50 3.69
C GLY A 350 -36.03 -14.54 2.75
N GLY A 351 -36.14 -14.87 1.47
CA GLY A 351 -36.89 -14.04 0.51
C GLY A 351 -37.26 -14.81 -0.75
N SER A 352 -38.50 -15.32 -0.75
CA SER A 352 -39.13 -16.11 -1.80
C SER A 352 -38.96 -15.53 -3.21
N LEU A 353 -38.53 -16.39 -4.14
CA LEU A 353 -38.59 -16.20 -5.58
C LEU A 353 -40.05 -16.01 -6.03
N ARG A 354 -40.43 -14.79 -6.43
CA ARG A 354 -41.57 -14.59 -7.34
C ARG A 354 -41.04 -14.44 -8.77
N ARG A 355 -41.22 -15.49 -9.58
CA ARG A 355 -41.06 -15.44 -11.04
C ARG A 355 -41.93 -14.31 -11.62
N PRO A 356 -41.43 -13.49 -12.55
CA PRO A 356 -42.30 -12.59 -13.31
C PRO A 356 -43.24 -13.43 -14.18
N LYS A 357 -44.55 -13.19 -14.06
CA LYS A 357 -45.56 -13.73 -14.98
C LYS A 357 -45.28 -13.14 -16.37
N LEU A 358 -44.94 -13.99 -17.34
CA LEU A 358 -45.10 -13.65 -18.75
C LEU A 358 -46.59 -13.42 -18.99
N ALA A 359 -46.97 -12.17 -19.24
CA ALA A 359 -48.23 -11.87 -19.88
C ALA A 359 -48.03 -12.09 -21.38
N SER A 360 -48.36 -13.29 -21.86
CA SER A 360 -48.67 -13.53 -23.25
C SER A 360 -49.97 -12.77 -23.58
N ARG A 361 -49.89 -11.77 -24.45
CA ARG A 361 -51.04 -11.38 -25.27
C ARG A 361 -50.58 -11.46 -26.73
N TYR A 362 -51.39 -12.22 -27.47
CA TYR A 362 -51.38 -12.41 -28.91
C TYR A 362 -51.39 -11.08 -29.66
#